data_AF-A0A6V7JTP5-F1
#
_entry.id   AF-A0A6V7JTP5-F1
#
_cell.length_a   1.000
_cell.length_b   1.000
_cell.length_c   1.000
_cell.angle_alpha   90.00
_cell.angle_beta   90.00
_cell.angle_gamma   90.00
#
_symmetry.space_group_name_H-M   'P 1'
#
loop_
_entity.id
_entity.type
_entity.pdbx_description
1 polymer ?
#
loop_
_entity_poly.entity_id
_entity_poly.type
_entity_poly.pdbx_seq_one_letter_code
_entity_poly.pdbx_strand_id
1 'polypeptide(L)' 'MKDRGSITAEELAQSEGISVVLARERLMVTEKCGRACRDDTIEALRFYPNLFLEGEAS' A
#
# COMPACT_ATOMS: atom_id res chain seq x y z
N MET A 1 1.22 -7.23 3.23
CA MET A 1 2.20 -6.52 2.38
C MET A 1 3.58 -7.15 2.39
N LYS A 2 4.14 -7.56 3.55
CA LYS A 2 5.51 -8.11 3.61
C LYS A 2 5.77 -9.29 2.66
N ASP A 3 4.78 -10.15 2.41
CA ASP A 3 4.96 -11.33 1.54
C ASP A 3 4.70 -11.08 0.05
N ARG A 4 4.03 -9.98 -0.32
CA ARG A 4 3.63 -9.69 -1.72
C ARG A 4 4.47 -8.62 -2.41
N GLY A 5 5.38 -7.95 -1.69
CA GLY A 5 6.25 -6.88 -2.21
C GLY A 5 5.52 -5.59 -2.60
N SER A 6 4.28 -5.69 -3.11
CA SER A 6 3.40 -4.58 -3.46
C SER A 6 1.93 -5.03 -3.42
N ILE A 7 1.00 -4.07 -3.47
CA ILE A 7 -0.42 -4.36 -3.61
C ILE A 7 -1.20 -3.16 -4.19
N THR A 8 -2.25 -3.42 -4.97
CA THR A 8 -3.24 -2.40 -5.36
C THR A 8 -4.44 -2.40 -4.39
N ALA A 9 -5.32 -1.40 -4.50
CA ALA A 9 -6.54 -1.36 -3.69
C ALA A 9 -7.50 -2.52 -4.02
N GLU A 10 -7.58 -2.92 -5.28
CA GLU A 10 -8.40 -4.03 -5.78
C GLU A 10 -7.89 -5.37 -5.25
N GLU A 11 -6.57 -5.61 -5.33
CA GLU A 11 -5.94 -6.82 -4.81
C GLU A 11 -6.15 -6.94 -3.29
N LEU A 12 -6.02 -5.83 -2.56
CA LEU A 12 -6.27 -5.80 -1.12
C LEU A 12 -7.75 -6.06 -0.83
N ALA A 13 -8.67 -5.40 -1.53
CA ALA A 13 -10.11 -5.57 -1.38
C ALA A 13 -10.53 -7.03 -1.58
N GLN A 14 -10.01 -7.67 -2.63
CA GLN A 14 -10.26 -9.08 -2.92
C GLN A 14 -9.71 -9.99 -1.81
N SER A 15 -8.47 -9.74 -1.35
CA SER A 15 -7.85 -10.58 -0.32
C SER A 15 -8.50 -10.48 1.06
N GLU A 16 -9.02 -9.29 1.40
CA GLU A 16 -9.59 -9.00 2.72
C GLU A 16 -11.13 -9.11 2.75
N GLY A 17 -11.77 -9.32 1.59
CA GLY A 17 -13.23 -9.38 1.47
C GLY A 17 -13.92 -8.04 1.81
N ILE A 18 -13.31 -6.92 1.44
CA ILE A 18 -13.81 -5.55 1.71
C ILE A 18 -14.04 -4.76 0.43
N SER A 19 -14.69 -3.60 0.53
CA SER A 19 -14.86 -2.71 -0.62
C SER A 19 -13.52 -2.09 -1.06
N VAL A 20 -13.39 -1.83 -2.38
CA VAL A 20 -12.20 -1.17 -2.96
C VAL A 20 -11.97 0.22 -2.34
N VAL A 21 -13.04 0.95 -2.01
CA VAL A 21 -12.95 2.25 -1.33
C VAL A 21 -12.30 2.10 0.05
N LEU A 22 -12.75 1.13 0.86
CA LEU A 22 -12.17 0.90 2.19
C LEU A 22 -10.71 0.42 2.10
N ALA A 23 -10.40 -0.46 1.15
CA ALA A 23 -9.05 -0.91 0.88
C ALA A 23 -8.12 0.26 0.51
N ARG A 24 -8.57 1.16 -0.37
CA ARG A 24 -7.83 2.36 -0.76
C ARG A 24 -7.56 3.26 0.45
N GLU A 25 -8.55 3.55 1.29
CA GLU A 25 -8.35 4.38 2.48
C GLU A 25 -7.32 3.75 3.45
N ARG A 26 -7.38 2.44 3.67
CA ARG A 26 -6.38 1.73 4.49
C ARG A 26 -4.96 1.89 3.95
N LEU A 27 -4.78 1.77 2.63
CA LEU A 27 -3.49 1.96 1.98
C LEU A 27 -2.98 3.40 2.11
N MET A 28 -3.85 4.38 1.89
CA MET A 28 -3.53 5.81 2.04
C MET A 28 -3.16 6.17 3.49
N VAL A 29 -3.84 5.60 4.50
CA VAL A 29 -3.47 5.79 5.91
C VAL A 29 -2.13 5.14 6.22
N THR A 30 -1.88 3.93 5.69
CA THR A 30 -0.60 3.22 5.88
C THR A 30 0.58 4.04 5.33
N GLU A 31 0.38 4.67 4.18
CA GLU A 31 1.33 5.62 3.59
C GLU A 31 1.52 6.88 4.44
N LYS A 32 0.43 7.50 4.93
CA LYS A 32 0.51 8.67 5.84
C LYS A 32 1.29 8.35 7.13
N CYS A 33 1.25 7.11 7.59
CA CYS A 33 2.04 6.63 8.73
C CYS A 33 3.50 6.29 8.35
N GLY A 34 3.93 6.56 7.11
CA GLY A 34 5.27 6.28 6.62
C GLY A 34 5.58 4.80 6.40
N ARG A 35 4.59 3.90 6.48
CA ARG A 35 4.81 2.44 6.39
C ARG A 35 4.73 1.90 4.96
N ALA A 36 4.11 2.66 4.07
CA ALA A 36 4.06 2.38 2.65
C ALA A 36 4.45 3.62 1.85
N CYS A 37 4.95 3.40 0.63
CA CYS A 37 5.06 4.41 -0.41
C CYS A 37 4.22 3.95 -1.61
N ARG A 38 3.93 4.86 -2.54
CA ARG A 38 3.13 4.55 -3.73
C ARG A 38 3.87 4.90 -5.00
N ASP A 39 3.61 4.10 -6.01
CA ASP A 39 3.90 4.38 -7.40
C ASP A 39 2.57 4.75 -8.07
N ASP A 40 2.49 5.98 -8.57
CA ASP A 40 1.30 6.54 -9.20
C ASP A 40 1.59 6.73 -10.68
N THR A 41 1.17 5.75 -11.48
CA THR A 41 1.33 5.76 -12.93
C THR A 41 -0.04 5.83 -13.62
N ILE A 42 -0.04 6.14 -14.91
CA ILE A 42 -1.27 6.12 -15.73
C ILE A 42 -1.95 4.74 -15.68
N GLU A 43 -1.17 3.67 -15.56
CA GLU A 43 -1.65 2.29 -15.62
C GLU A 43 -2.24 1.83 -14.29
N ALA A 44 -1.63 2.20 -13.16
CA ALA A 44 -2.09 1.79 -11.83
C ALA A 44 -1.51 2.65 -10.70
N LEU A 45 -2.29 2.73 -9.60
CA LEU A 45 -1.84 3.17 -8.29
C LEU A 45 -1.48 1.93 -7.45
N ARG A 46 -0.18 1.75 -7.18
CA ARG A 46 0.33 0.58 -6.44
C ARG A 46 1.09 1.00 -5.20
N PHE A 47 0.89 0.27 -4.11
CA PHE A 47 1.55 0.54 -2.82
C PHE A 47 2.63 -0.49 -2.53
N TYR A 48 3.76 -0.02 -2.00
CA TYR A 48 4.94 -0.81 -1.63
C TYR A 48 5.29 -0.56 -0.16
N PRO A 49 5.96 -1.49 0.54
CA PRO A 49 6.61 -1.19 1.80
C PRO A 49 7.53 0.02 1.66
N ASN A 50 7.53 0.91 2.65
CA ASN A 50 8.37 2.11 2.59
C ASN A 50 9.82 1.80 2.95
N LEU A 51 10.59 1.30 1.97
CA LEU A 51 12.00 1.01 2.15
C LEU A 51 12.87 2.27 2.27
N PHE A 52 12.36 3.45 1.85
CA PHE A 52 13.07 4.72 2.01
C PHE A 52 13.25 5.11 3.48
N LEU A 53 12.32 4.67 4.35
CA LEU A 53 12.35 4.92 5.78
C LEU A 53 12.80 3.72 6.62
N GLU A 54 13.05 2.54 6.02
CA GLU A 54 13.53 1.37 6.78
C GLU A 54 14.92 1.59 7.41
N GLY A 55 15.71 2.52 6.90
CA GLY A 55 17.02 2.90 7.47
C GLY A 55 16.98 3.89 8.64
N GLU A 56 15.83 4.50 8.94
CA GLU A 56 15.69 5.53 9.99
C GLU A 56 15.38 4.94 11.37
N ALA A 57 15.22 3.61 11.47
CA ALA A 57 14.83 2.91 12.69
C ALA A 57 15.98 2.11 13.36
N SER A 58 17.24 2.38 13.01
CA SER A 58 18.44 1.82 13.68
C SER A 58 19.11 2.83 14.59
#